data_AF-A0A9P2MWQ9-F1
#
_entry.id   AF-A0A9P2MWQ9-F1
#
_cell.length_a   1.000
_cell.length_b   1.000
_cell.length_c   1.000
_cell.angle_alpha   90.00
_cell.angle_beta   90.00
_cell.angle_gamma   90.00
#
_symmetry.space_group_name_H-M   'P 1'
#
loop_
_entity.id
_entity.type
_entity.pdbx_description
1 polymer ?
#
loop_
_entity_poly.entity_id
_entity_poly.type
_entity_poly.pdbx_seq_one_letter_code
_entity_poly.pdbx_strand_id
1 'polypeptide(L)'
;PHFMRFHVACPHCGEEQYLKFGDKETPFGLKWTPDDPSSVFYLCEHNACVIRQQELDFTDARYICEKTGIWTRDGILWFSSSGEEIEPPDSVTFHIWTAYSPFTTWVQIVKDWMKTKGDTGKRKTFVNTTLGETWEAKIGERPDAEVMAERKEYYSAPVPDRVAYLTAGIDSQLDRYEMRVWGWGPGEESWLIDRQIIMGRHDDEQTLLRVDEAINKTYTRRNGAEMSVSRICWDTGGIDPTIVYERSKKHGLFRVIPIKGASV
;
A
#
# COMPACT_ATOMS: atom_id res chain seq x y z
N PRO A 1 -2.58 20.98 3.78
CA PRO A 1 -2.28 20.67 2.35
C PRO A 1 -3.44 21.07 1.45
N HIS A 2 -3.20 21.98 0.52
CA HIS A 2 -4.18 22.38 -0.50
C HIS A 2 -4.17 21.33 -1.62
N PHE A 3 -5.22 20.50 -1.66
CA PHE A 3 -5.37 19.47 -2.68
C PHE A 3 -6.41 19.93 -3.70
N MET A 4 -5.93 20.21 -4.90
CA MET A 4 -6.65 20.91 -5.96
C MET A 4 -7.20 19.90 -6.98
N ARG A 5 -8.52 19.95 -7.22
CA ARG A 5 -9.19 19.17 -8.27
C ARG A 5 -9.53 20.07 -9.45
N PHE A 6 -9.51 19.53 -10.66
CA PHE A 6 -9.88 20.27 -11.87
C PHE A 6 -11.40 20.23 -12.11
N HIS A 7 -12.08 21.33 -11.82
CA HIS A 7 -13.52 21.47 -11.99
C HIS A 7 -13.88 21.97 -13.38
N VAL A 8 -14.95 21.41 -13.93
CA VAL A 8 -15.55 21.73 -15.21
C VAL A 8 -17.06 21.88 -15.03
N ALA A 9 -17.68 22.81 -15.76
CA ALA A 9 -19.12 22.99 -15.73
C ALA A 9 -19.83 21.86 -16.50
N CYS A 10 -20.97 21.41 -15.98
CA CYS A 10 -21.87 20.56 -16.75
C CYS A 10 -22.46 21.36 -17.92
N PRO A 11 -22.36 20.90 -19.18
CA PRO A 11 -22.90 21.63 -20.33
C PRO A 11 -24.43 21.74 -20.35
N HIS A 12 -25.13 20.97 -19.52
CA HIS A 12 -26.60 20.95 -19.47
C HIS A 12 -27.19 21.70 -18.28
N CYS A 13 -26.52 21.73 -17.12
CA CYS A 13 -27.04 22.38 -15.92
C CYS A 13 -26.15 23.51 -15.37
N GLY A 14 -24.94 23.70 -15.92
CA GLY A 14 -24.01 24.77 -15.51
C GLY A 14 -23.26 24.51 -14.20
N GLU A 15 -23.72 23.57 -13.37
CA GLU A 15 -23.06 23.26 -12.09
C GLU A 15 -21.65 22.70 -12.30
N GLU A 16 -20.70 23.20 -11.50
CA GLU A 16 -19.29 22.81 -11.54
C GLU A 16 -19.04 21.50 -10.79
N GLN A 17 -18.25 20.62 -11.39
CA GLN A 17 -17.88 19.32 -10.82
C GLN A 17 -16.49 18.92 -11.31
N TYR A 18 -15.79 18.05 -10.59
CA TYR A 18 -14.67 17.33 -11.16
C TYR A 18 -15.11 15.92 -11.57
N LEU A 19 -14.57 15.44 -12.69
CA LEU A 19 -14.91 14.15 -13.26
C LEU A 19 -14.38 13.04 -12.36
N LYS A 20 -15.25 12.09 -12.02
CA LYS A 20 -14.88 10.86 -11.31
C LYS A 20 -15.08 9.66 -12.21
N PHE A 21 -14.21 8.65 -12.10
CA PHE A 21 -14.41 7.39 -12.81
C PHE A 21 -15.74 6.73 -12.37
N GLY A 22 -16.00 6.74 -11.06
CA GLY A 22 -17.18 6.14 -10.46
C GLY A 22 -17.07 4.63 -10.33
N ASP A 23 -17.96 4.04 -9.55
CA ASP A 23 -18.14 2.60 -9.45
C ASP A 23 -19.61 2.22 -9.69
N LYS A 24 -19.95 0.96 -9.42
CA LYS A 24 -21.31 0.45 -9.62
C LYS A 24 -22.33 1.10 -8.66
N GLU A 25 -21.89 1.55 -7.48
CA GLU A 25 -22.76 2.07 -6.42
C GLU A 25 -22.88 3.60 -6.49
N THR A 26 -21.87 4.28 -7.03
CA THR A 26 -21.86 5.73 -7.22
C THR A 26 -22.90 6.13 -8.26
N PRO A 27 -23.86 7.01 -7.96
CA PRO A 27 -24.94 7.36 -8.90
C PRO A 27 -24.49 8.32 -10.03
N PHE A 28 -23.24 8.78 -10.02
CA PHE A 28 -22.64 9.68 -11.01
C PHE A 28 -21.29 9.13 -11.49
N GLY A 29 -20.60 9.84 -12.39
CA GLY A 29 -19.31 9.43 -12.96
C GLY A 29 -19.44 8.78 -14.34
N LEU A 30 -18.41 8.07 -14.80
CA LEU A 30 -18.49 7.34 -16.07
C LEU A 30 -19.42 6.13 -15.95
N LYS A 31 -20.36 6.02 -16.89
CA LYS A 31 -21.35 4.94 -16.99
C LYS A 31 -21.36 4.37 -18.40
N TRP A 32 -21.54 3.06 -18.50
CA TRP A 32 -21.62 2.34 -19.76
C TRP A 32 -22.43 1.06 -19.57
N THR A 33 -22.97 0.54 -20.67
CA THR A 33 -23.64 -0.76 -20.71
C THR A 33 -22.60 -1.87 -20.54
N PRO A 34 -22.86 -2.92 -19.73
CA PRO A 34 -21.96 -4.06 -19.60
C PRO A 34 -21.53 -4.60 -20.96
N ASP A 35 -20.23 -4.84 -21.10
CA ASP A 35 -19.58 -5.37 -22.31
C ASP A 35 -19.65 -4.48 -23.57
N ASP A 36 -20.17 -3.25 -23.47
CA ASP A 36 -20.14 -2.24 -24.54
C ASP A 36 -19.46 -0.93 -24.11
N PRO A 37 -18.13 -0.81 -24.28
CA PRO A 37 -17.38 0.41 -23.99
C PRO A 37 -17.79 1.62 -24.85
N SER A 38 -18.42 1.40 -26.01
CA SER A 38 -18.80 2.48 -26.93
C SER A 38 -19.99 3.28 -26.41
N SER A 39 -20.79 2.67 -25.52
CA SER A 39 -21.93 3.30 -24.86
C SER A 39 -21.55 4.25 -23.71
N VAL A 40 -20.26 4.51 -23.48
CA VAL A 40 -19.82 5.31 -22.34
C VAL A 40 -20.30 6.77 -22.42
N PHE A 41 -20.80 7.26 -21.30
CA PHE A 41 -21.12 8.66 -21.05
C PHE A 41 -20.73 9.02 -19.61
N TYR A 42 -20.71 10.30 -19.29
CA TYR A 42 -20.55 10.78 -17.92
C TYR A 42 -21.90 11.24 -17.37
N LEU A 43 -22.22 10.83 -16.15
CA LEU A 43 -23.44 11.24 -15.46
C LEU A 43 -23.09 12.30 -14.42
N CYS A 44 -23.68 13.50 -14.57
CA CYS A 44 -23.43 14.65 -13.70
C CYS A 44 -23.81 14.38 -12.24
N GLU A 45 -22.97 14.82 -11.29
CA GLU A 45 -23.21 14.59 -9.85
C GLU A 45 -24.34 15.42 -9.25
N HIS A 46 -24.67 16.57 -9.86
CA HIS A 46 -25.67 17.50 -9.32
C HIS A 46 -27.09 17.20 -9.81
N ASN A 47 -27.23 16.97 -11.12
CA ASN A 47 -28.53 16.89 -11.80
C ASN A 47 -28.69 15.64 -12.67
N ALA A 48 -27.77 14.67 -12.58
CA ALA A 48 -27.80 13.43 -13.36
C ALA A 48 -27.96 13.65 -14.88
N CYS A 49 -27.45 14.77 -15.40
CA CYS A 49 -27.39 15.02 -16.85
C CYS A 49 -26.42 14.01 -17.50
N VAL A 50 -26.81 13.48 -18.66
CA VAL A 50 -25.97 12.62 -19.49
C VAL A 50 -25.08 13.50 -20.35
N ILE A 51 -23.78 13.48 -20.09
CA ILE A 51 -22.75 14.27 -20.79
C ILE A 51 -21.95 13.34 -21.69
N ARG A 52 -21.77 13.69 -22.96
CA ARG A 52 -20.80 13.05 -23.86
C ARG A 52 -19.48 13.78 -23.84
N GLN A 53 -18.39 13.06 -24.14
CA GLN A 53 -17.04 13.61 -24.06
C GLN A 53 -16.86 14.88 -24.93
N GLN A 54 -17.49 14.92 -26.11
CA GLN A 54 -17.38 16.06 -27.03
C GLN A 54 -18.12 17.31 -26.56
N GLU A 55 -18.99 17.18 -25.55
CA GLU A 55 -19.76 18.28 -24.98
C GLU A 55 -19.02 18.97 -23.83
N LEU A 56 -17.87 18.45 -23.39
CA LEU A 56 -17.07 19.09 -22.37
C LEU A 56 -16.43 20.37 -22.89
N ASP A 57 -16.66 21.45 -22.17
CA ASP A 57 -16.02 22.74 -22.37
C ASP A 57 -15.09 23.04 -21.18
N PHE A 58 -13.83 23.33 -21.48
CA PHE A 58 -12.81 23.67 -20.50
C PHE A 58 -12.53 25.18 -20.39
N THR A 59 -13.26 26.01 -21.14
CA THR A 59 -13.04 27.47 -21.19
C THR A 59 -13.10 28.09 -19.80
N ASP A 60 -14.12 27.73 -19.02
CA ASP A 60 -14.32 28.21 -17.66
C ASP A 60 -13.81 27.24 -16.58
N ALA A 61 -13.07 26.19 -16.95
CA ALA A 61 -12.53 25.24 -15.99
C ALA A 61 -11.51 25.88 -15.05
N ARG A 62 -11.42 25.36 -13.83
CA ARG A 62 -10.53 25.87 -12.79
C ARG A 62 -10.17 24.79 -11.78
N TYR A 63 -9.04 24.97 -11.11
CA TYR A 63 -8.66 24.15 -9.98
C TYR A 63 -9.27 24.68 -8.69
N ILE A 64 -9.98 23.83 -7.95
CA ILE A 64 -10.61 24.18 -6.66
C ILE A 64 -10.05 23.24 -5.58
N CYS A 65 -9.66 23.81 -4.44
CA CYS A 65 -9.20 23.07 -3.27
C CYS A 65 -10.37 22.38 -2.58
N GLU A 66 -10.33 21.05 -2.43
CA GLU A 66 -11.44 20.27 -1.82
C GLU A 66 -11.76 20.69 -0.38
N LYS A 67 -10.77 21.21 0.37
CA LYS A 67 -10.94 21.54 1.79
C LYS A 67 -11.26 23.00 2.05
N THR A 68 -10.65 23.91 1.30
CA THR A 68 -10.73 25.36 1.58
C THR A 68 -11.59 26.12 0.57
N GLY A 69 -11.87 25.53 -0.59
CA GLY A 69 -12.56 26.21 -1.69
C GLY A 69 -11.74 27.31 -2.37
N ILE A 70 -10.47 27.51 -1.97
CA ILE A 70 -9.52 28.35 -2.71
C ILE A 70 -9.38 27.80 -4.12
N TRP A 71 -9.30 28.68 -5.12
CA TRP A 71 -9.22 28.27 -6.51
C TRP A 71 -8.25 29.10 -7.34
N THR A 72 -7.83 28.53 -8.45
CA THR A 72 -6.97 29.17 -9.45
C THR A 72 -7.30 28.63 -10.85
N ARG A 73 -7.11 29.44 -11.89
CA ARG A 73 -7.26 29.03 -13.30
C ARG A 73 -5.94 28.66 -13.95
N ASP A 74 -4.86 29.34 -13.56
CA ASP A 74 -3.56 29.31 -14.23
C ASP A 74 -2.39 29.01 -13.27
N GLY A 75 -2.64 28.92 -11.96
CA GLY A 75 -1.61 28.79 -10.94
C GLY A 75 -0.85 30.07 -10.62
N ILE A 76 -1.18 31.18 -11.30
CA ILE A 76 -0.59 32.51 -11.13
C ILE A 76 -1.49 33.35 -10.24
N LEU A 77 -2.77 33.46 -10.58
CA LEU A 77 -3.77 34.18 -9.80
C LEU A 77 -4.55 33.23 -8.90
N TRP A 78 -4.69 33.61 -7.63
CA TRP A 78 -5.34 32.79 -6.61
C TRP A 78 -6.49 33.56 -5.99
N PHE A 79 -7.58 32.84 -5.72
CA PHE A 79 -8.80 33.43 -5.21
C PHE A 79 -9.31 32.63 -4.02
N SER A 80 -9.87 33.33 -3.04
CA SER A 80 -10.63 32.72 -1.95
C SER A 80 -11.90 32.06 -2.47
N SER A 81 -12.57 31.29 -1.62
CA SER A 81 -13.88 30.70 -1.94
C SER A 81 -14.98 31.75 -2.18
N SER A 82 -14.80 32.98 -1.71
CA SER A 82 -15.69 34.12 -1.99
C SER A 82 -15.34 34.89 -3.27
N GLY A 83 -14.22 34.57 -3.92
CA GLY A 83 -13.78 35.19 -5.18
C GLY A 83 -12.88 36.41 -5.02
N GLU A 84 -12.38 36.69 -3.82
CA GLU A 84 -11.38 37.74 -3.59
C GLU A 84 -9.99 37.23 -3.93
N GLU A 85 -9.16 38.06 -4.56
CA GLU A 85 -7.76 37.71 -4.87
C GLU A 85 -6.95 37.56 -3.58
N ILE A 86 -6.16 36.51 -3.49
CA ILE A 86 -5.31 36.17 -2.35
C ILE A 86 -3.89 35.84 -2.80
N GLU A 87 -2.95 35.85 -1.86
CA GLU A 87 -1.60 35.36 -2.13
C GLU A 87 -1.60 33.84 -2.40
N PRO A 88 -0.73 33.35 -3.32
CA PRO A 88 -0.56 31.94 -3.58
C PRO A 88 -0.16 31.16 -2.32
N PRO A 89 -0.74 29.98 -2.05
CA PRO A 89 -0.30 29.15 -0.93
C PRO A 89 1.12 28.60 -1.14
N ASP A 90 1.92 28.52 -0.07
CA ASP A 90 3.29 28.00 -0.10
C ASP A 90 3.41 26.56 -0.61
N SER A 91 2.38 25.74 -0.40
CA SER A 91 2.35 24.34 -0.80
C SER A 91 0.97 23.91 -1.28
N VAL A 92 0.95 23.41 -2.51
CA VAL A 92 -0.25 22.99 -3.25
C VAL A 92 0.03 21.67 -3.97
N THR A 93 -1.00 20.85 -4.13
CA THR A 93 -0.94 19.60 -4.90
C THR A 93 -2.08 19.60 -5.89
N PHE A 94 -1.78 19.34 -7.15
CA PHE A 94 -2.77 19.27 -8.22
C PHE A 94 -3.06 17.83 -8.60
N HIS A 95 -4.34 17.51 -8.75
CA HIS A 95 -4.78 16.24 -9.31
C HIS A 95 -5.52 16.49 -10.63
N ILE A 96 -5.10 15.75 -11.64
CA ILE A 96 -5.76 15.63 -12.93
C ILE A 96 -5.62 14.19 -13.41
N TRP A 97 -6.55 13.74 -14.23
CA TRP A 97 -6.54 12.36 -14.73
C TRP A 97 -7.00 12.28 -16.19
N THR A 98 -6.90 11.09 -16.76
CA THR A 98 -6.96 10.91 -18.22
C THR A 98 -8.31 11.30 -18.84
N ALA A 99 -9.40 11.35 -18.06
CA ALA A 99 -10.72 11.75 -18.57
C ALA A 99 -10.79 13.17 -19.15
N TYR A 100 -9.86 14.05 -18.76
CA TYR A 100 -9.73 15.42 -19.28
C TYR A 100 -8.83 15.53 -20.52
N SER A 101 -8.12 14.46 -20.90
CA SER A 101 -7.16 14.50 -22.00
C SER A 101 -7.87 14.57 -23.35
N PRO A 102 -7.48 15.48 -24.26
CA PRO A 102 -7.99 15.47 -25.64
C PRO A 102 -7.40 14.32 -26.48
N PHE A 103 -6.38 13.61 -25.97
CA PHE A 103 -5.68 12.54 -26.68
C PHE A 103 -6.15 11.13 -26.29
N THR A 104 -7.08 11.01 -25.34
CA THR A 104 -7.64 9.72 -24.92
C THR A 104 -9.16 9.81 -24.84
N THR A 105 -9.84 8.87 -25.49
CA THR A 105 -11.31 8.81 -25.43
C THR A 105 -11.79 8.10 -24.17
N TRP A 106 -12.97 8.46 -23.67
CA TRP A 106 -13.61 7.73 -22.57
C TRP A 106 -13.84 6.26 -22.92
N VAL A 107 -14.11 5.97 -24.19
CA VAL A 107 -14.22 4.59 -24.71
C VAL A 107 -12.93 3.83 -24.46
N GLN A 108 -11.77 4.46 -24.71
CA GLN A 108 -10.46 3.85 -24.47
C GLN A 108 -10.21 3.62 -22.98
N ILE A 109 -10.56 4.60 -22.13
CA ILE A 109 -10.46 4.45 -20.66
C ILE A 109 -11.27 3.24 -20.17
N VAL A 110 -12.51 3.09 -20.64
CA VAL A 110 -13.36 1.93 -20.29
C VAL A 110 -12.79 0.62 -20.81
N LYS A 111 -12.27 0.60 -22.05
CA LYS A 111 -11.59 -0.59 -22.59
C LYS A 111 -10.40 -1.00 -21.74
N ASP A 112 -9.58 -0.05 -21.31
CA ASP A 112 -8.41 -0.35 -20.50
C ASP A 112 -8.79 -0.79 -19.09
N TRP A 113 -9.84 -0.20 -18.51
CA TRP A 113 -10.43 -0.70 -17.27
C TRP A 113 -10.88 -2.16 -17.37
N MET A 114 -11.59 -2.53 -18.43
CA MET A 114 -12.08 -3.90 -18.62
C MET A 114 -10.92 -4.91 -18.73
N LYS A 115 -9.80 -4.52 -19.33
CA LYS A 115 -8.58 -5.36 -19.40
C LYS A 115 -7.91 -5.60 -18.04
N THR A 116 -8.26 -4.81 -17.00
CA THR A 116 -7.76 -5.01 -15.63
C THR A 116 -8.50 -6.11 -14.87
N LYS A 117 -9.63 -6.62 -15.40
CA LYS A 117 -10.46 -7.60 -14.70
C LYS A 117 -9.66 -8.88 -14.43
N GLY A 118 -9.52 -9.23 -13.14
CA GLY A 118 -8.78 -10.40 -12.69
C GLY A 118 -7.26 -10.22 -12.62
N ASP A 119 -6.73 -9.01 -12.87
CA ASP A 119 -5.30 -8.71 -12.88
C ASP A 119 -5.00 -7.50 -11.98
N THR A 120 -4.57 -7.77 -10.75
CA THR A 120 -4.29 -6.75 -9.73
C THR A 120 -3.13 -5.83 -10.11
N GLY A 121 -2.15 -6.33 -10.86
CA GLY A 121 -1.03 -5.54 -11.37
C GLY A 121 -1.51 -4.49 -12.37
N LYS A 122 -2.27 -4.92 -13.39
CA LYS A 122 -2.88 -3.99 -14.36
C LYS A 122 -3.86 -3.04 -13.71
N ARG A 123 -4.58 -3.51 -12.68
CA ARG A 123 -5.50 -2.67 -11.91
C ARG A 123 -4.77 -1.53 -11.20
N LYS A 124 -3.66 -1.85 -10.53
CA LYS A 124 -2.78 -0.86 -9.89
C LYS A 124 -2.25 0.15 -10.92
N THR A 125 -1.76 -0.34 -12.06
CA THR A 125 -1.29 0.54 -13.14
C THR A 125 -2.40 1.48 -13.58
N PHE A 126 -3.60 0.97 -13.87
CA PHE A 126 -4.74 1.81 -14.28
C PHE A 126 -5.06 2.90 -13.25
N VAL A 127 -5.17 2.56 -11.96
CA VAL A 127 -5.48 3.56 -10.93
C VAL A 127 -4.39 4.62 -10.84
N ASN A 128 -3.12 4.22 -10.83
CA ASN A 128 -2.02 5.17 -10.72
C ASN A 128 -1.84 6.04 -11.97
N THR A 129 -1.88 5.44 -13.17
CA THR A 129 -1.50 6.14 -14.41
C THR A 129 -2.70 6.75 -15.13
N THR A 130 -3.87 6.11 -15.08
CA THR A 130 -5.07 6.58 -15.77
C THR A 130 -5.91 7.48 -14.88
N LEU A 131 -6.15 7.08 -13.62
CA LEU A 131 -6.92 7.87 -12.65
C LEU A 131 -6.07 8.91 -11.91
N GLY A 132 -4.73 8.80 -11.96
CA GLY A 132 -3.85 9.67 -11.18
C GLY A 132 -4.07 9.53 -9.67
N GLU A 133 -4.66 8.42 -9.23
CA GLU A 133 -5.01 8.16 -7.84
C GLU A 133 -3.97 7.25 -7.20
N THR A 134 -3.77 7.38 -5.90
CA THR A 134 -2.91 6.47 -5.15
C THR A 134 -3.60 5.12 -5.01
N TRP A 135 -3.00 4.07 -5.59
CA TRP A 135 -3.47 2.71 -5.37
C TRP A 135 -3.08 2.20 -3.98
N GLU A 136 -4.07 1.98 -3.13
CA GLU A 136 -3.95 1.13 -1.96
C GLU A 136 -4.36 -0.29 -2.34
N ALA A 137 -3.42 -1.23 -2.30
CA ALA A 137 -3.72 -2.62 -2.56
C ALA A 137 -4.66 -3.14 -1.47
N LYS A 138 -5.87 -3.55 -1.84
CA LYS A 138 -6.74 -4.42 -1.01
C LYS A 138 -6.16 -5.85 -0.94
N ILE A 139 -4.88 -6.00 -0.63
CA ILE A 139 -4.22 -7.28 -0.38
C ILE A 139 -3.89 -7.34 1.10
N GLY A 140 -4.76 -8.02 1.84
CA GLY A 140 -4.66 -8.25 3.28
C GLY A 140 -4.99 -7.00 4.09
N GLU A 141 -5.95 -7.11 5.00
CA GLU A 141 -6.04 -6.17 6.12
C GLU A 141 -4.65 -6.04 6.75
N ARG A 142 -3.95 -4.92 6.51
CA ARG A 142 -3.13 -4.36 7.57
C ARG A 142 -4.14 -3.75 8.52
N PRO A 143 -4.36 -4.31 9.71
CA PRO A 143 -5.15 -3.62 10.69
C PRO A 143 -4.48 -2.26 10.91
N ASP A 144 -5.29 -1.23 11.09
CA ASP A 144 -4.82 0.11 11.43
C ASP A 144 -3.74 0.00 12.53
N ALA A 145 -2.64 0.73 12.40
CA ALA A 145 -1.56 0.69 13.38
C ALA A 145 -2.07 1.00 14.79
N GLU A 146 -3.11 1.83 14.90
CA GLU A 146 -3.82 2.15 16.14
C GLU A 146 -4.59 0.92 16.67
N VAL A 147 -5.33 0.22 15.81
CA VAL A 147 -6.06 -1.02 16.15
C VAL A 147 -5.10 -2.17 16.52
N MET A 148 -3.93 -2.26 15.87
CA MET A 148 -2.88 -3.22 16.26
C MET A 148 -2.26 -2.87 17.61
N ALA A 149 -2.14 -1.59 17.94
CA ALA A 149 -1.60 -1.16 19.24
C ALA A 149 -2.57 -1.49 20.38
N GLU A 150 -3.87 -1.38 20.16
CA GLU A 150 -4.91 -1.75 21.13
C GLU A 150 -4.98 -3.26 21.40
N ARG A 151 -4.56 -4.09 20.44
CA ARG A 151 -4.52 -5.56 20.58
C ARG A 151 -3.21 -6.08 21.20
N LYS A 152 -2.34 -5.21 21.69
CA LYS A 152 -1.10 -5.64 22.35
C LYS A 152 -1.43 -6.35 23.66
N GLU A 153 -1.03 -7.60 23.77
CA GLU A 153 -1.07 -8.34 25.02
C GLU A 153 0.27 -8.24 25.75
N TYR A 154 0.24 -7.93 27.04
CA TYR A 154 1.43 -7.97 27.89
C TYR A 154 1.63 -9.39 28.41
N TYR A 155 2.74 -10.00 28.04
CA TYR A 155 3.11 -11.30 28.56
C TYR A 155 3.80 -11.14 29.92
N SER A 156 3.40 -11.95 30.89
CA SER A 156 4.01 -11.99 32.22
C SER A 156 5.42 -12.61 32.26
N ALA A 157 5.85 -13.22 31.15
CA ALA A 157 7.13 -13.89 30.99
C ALA A 157 7.54 -13.81 29.51
N PRO A 158 8.84 -13.90 29.18
CA PRO A 158 9.30 -13.85 27.78
C PRO A 158 8.62 -14.89 26.89
N VAL A 159 8.31 -16.08 27.43
CA VAL A 159 7.55 -17.12 26.74
C VAL A 159 6.24 -17.41 27.49
N PRO A 160 5.06 -17.14 26.87
CA PRO A 160 3.77 -17.50 27.46
C PRO A 160 3.62 -19.01 27.69
N ASP A 161 2.90 -19.40 28.75
CA ASP A 161 2.75 -20.82 29.14
C ASP A 161 2.10 -21.70 28.06
N ARG A 162 1.24 -21.10 27.21
CA ARG A 162 0.56 -21.78 26.11
C ARG A 162 1.46 -22.08 24.91
N VAL A 163 2.65 -21.49 24.85
CA VAL A 163 3.63 -21.81 23.80
C VAL A 163 4.10 -23.24 23.99
N ALA A 164 4.02 -24.05 22.95
CA ALA A 164 4.54 -25.41 22.91
C ALA A 164 5.83 -25.50 22.08
N TYR A 165 5.99 -24.62 21.08
CA TYR A 165 7.06 -24.73 20.09
C TYR A 165 7.58 -23.35 19.66
N LEU A 166 8.90 -23.22 19.46
CA LEU A 166 9.53 -21.97 19.00
C LEU A 166 10.10 -22.13 17.59
N THR A 167 9.78 -21.18 16.72
CA THR A 167 10.43 -21.03 15.40
C THR A 167 11.01 -19.64 15.25
N ALA A 168 11.88 -19.43 14.27
CA ALA A 168 12.31 -18.10 13.89
C ALA A 168 12.40 -17.90 12.38
N GLY A 169 12.34 -16.63 11.96
CA GLY A 169 12.72 -16.19 10.63
C GLY A 169 13.90 -15.24 10.71
N ILE A 170 14.87 -15.38 9.79
CA ILE A 170 15.98 -14.44 9.61
C ILE A 170 15.87 -13.83 8.21
N ASP A 171 15.86 -12.50 8.18
CA ASP A 171 15.93 -11.68 6.98
C ASP A 171 17.28 -10.94 6.96
N SER A 172 17.93 -10.95 5.80
CA SER A 172 19.28 -10.47 5.60
C SER A 172 19.31 -9.24 4.71
N GLN A 173 19.96 -8.18 5.18
CA GLN A 173 20.22 -6.96 4.41
C GLN A 173 21.72 -6.67 4.42
N LEU A 174 22.17 -5.76 3.54
CA LEU A 174 23.59 -5.45 3.39
C LEU A 174 24.25 -4.93 4.69
N ASP A 175 23.46 -4.28 5.54
CA ASP A 175 23.88 -3.56 6.75
C ASP A 175 23.34 -4.14 8.07
N ARG A 176 22.50 -5.20 8.02
CA ARG A 176 21.94 -5.85 9.21
C ARG A 176 21.31 -7.21 8.96
N TYR A 177 21.11 -7.95 10.04
CA TYR A 177 20.23 -9.12 10.10
C TYR A 177 19.05 -8.85 11.03
N GLU A 178 17.83 -9.20 10.61
CA GLU A 178 16.64 -9.13 11.45
C GLU A 178 16.10 -10.54 11.72
N MET A 179 16.13 -10.95 12.99
CA MET A 179 15.59 -12.23 13.45
C MET A 179 14.33 -11.99 14.27
N ARG A 180 13.26 -12.73 13.96
CA ARG A 180 12.02 -12.74 14.75
C ARG A 180 11.74 -14.15 15.24
N VAL A 181 11.53 -14.28 16.56
CA VAL A 181 11.18 -15.56 17.20
C VAL A 181 9.69 -15.59 17.50
N TRP A 182 9.04 -16.64 17.04
CA TRP A 182 7.62 -16.89 17.20
C TRP A 182 7.39 -18.13 18.05
N GLY A 183 6.54 -18.00 19.05
CA GLY A 183 6.03 -19.11 19.84
C GLY A 183 4.68 -19.53 19.30
N TRP A 184 4.46 -20.85 19.23
CA TRP A 184 3.25 -21.46 18.69
C TRP A 184 2.55 -22.29 19.75
N GLY A 185 1.23 -22.16 19.81
CA GLY A 185 0.35 -22.90 20.69
C GLY A 185 -0.70 -23.69 19.91
N PRO A 186 -1.63 -24.34 20.62
CA PRO A 186 -2.73 -25.06 19.99
C PRO A 186 -3.56 -24.16 19.07
N GLY A 187 -3.94 -24.67 17.89
CA GLY A 187 -4.77 -23.94 16.92
C GLY A 187 -4.02 -22.88 16.11
N GLU A 188 -2.70 -23.01 15.95
CA GLU A 188 -1.84 -22.05 15.22
C GLU A 188 -1.81 -20.63 15.83
N GLU A 189 -2.28 -20.49 17.06
CA GLU A 189 -2.11 -19.27 17.82
C GLU A 189 -0.62 -19.01 18.04
N SER A 190 -0.20 -17.77 17.81
CA SER A 190 1.21 -17.39 17.82
C SER A 190 1.48 -16.11 18.57
N TRP A 191 2.67 -16.05 19.17
CA TRP A 191 3.16 -14.91 19.93
C TRP A 191 4.54 -14.53 19.44
N LEU A 192 4.77 -13.24 19.20
CA LEU A 192 6.12 -12.73 18.98
C LEU A 192 6.87 -12.73 20.32
N ILE A 193 7.88 -13.58 20.42
CA ILE A 193 8.68 -13.81 21.63
C ILE A 193 9.86 -12.85 21.71
N ASP A 194 10.55 -12.66 20.58
CA ASP A 194 11.72 -11.80 20.52
C ASP A 194 11.90 -11.21 19.11
N ARG A 195 12.47 -10.01 19.08
CA ARG A 195 12.91 -9.34 17.87
C ARG A 195 14.34 -8.88 18.08
N GLN A 196 15.24 -9.46 17.31
CA GLN A 196 16.67 -9.14 17.36
C GLN A 196 17.08 -8.46 16.06
N ILE A 197 17.68 -7.28 16.17
CA ILE A 197 18.28 -6.56 15.04
C ILE A 197 19.78 -6.52 15.27
N ILE A 198 20.52 -7.19 14.40
CA ILE A 198 21.97 -7.32 14.49
C ILE A 198 22.57 -6.42 13.42
N MET A 199 22.90 -5.19 13.82
CA MET A 199 23.52 -4.20 12.94
C MET A 199 24.96 -4.59 12.62
N GLY A 200 25.37 -4.46 11.36
CA GLY A 200 26.72 -4.78 10.90
C GLY A 200 26.71 -5.23 9.46
N ARG A 201 27.87 -5.15 8.80
CA ARG A 201 28.00 -5.66 7.43
C ARG A 201 27.69 -7.16 7.42
N HIS A 202 26.92 -7.59 6.41
CA HIS A 202 26.45 -8.96 6.30
C HIS A 202 27.58 -10.01 6.19
N ASP A 203 28.71 -9.64 5.60
CA ASP A 203 29.87 -10.50 5.34
C ASP A 203 30.93 -10.47 6.46
N ASP A 204 30.73 -9.66 7.50
CA ASP A 204 31.66 -9.53 8.61
C ASP A 204 31.49 -10.68 9.63
N GLU A 205 32.58 -11.37 9.95
CA GLU A 205 32.53 -12.55 10.81
C GLU A 205 32.11 -12.21 12.25
N GLN A 206 32.45 -11.03 12.79
CA GLN A 206 31.96 -10.61 14.11
C GLN A 206 30.45 -10.40 14.11
N THR A 207 29.90 -9.89 13.02
CA THR A 207 28.45 -9.76 12.82
C THR A 207 27.80 -11.14 12.73
N LEU A 208 28.38 -12.07 11.96
CA LEU A 208 27.85 -13.43 11.85
C LEU A 208 27.94 -14.23 13.16
N LEU A 209 28.97 -14.02 13.99
CA LEU A 209 29.05 -14.64 15.33
C LEU A 209 27.89 -14.19 16.23
N ARG A 210 27.47 -12.92 16.17
CA ARG A 210 26.29 -12.45 16.89
C ARG A 210 24.99 -13.05 16.33
N VAL A 211 24.92 -13.31 15.03
CA VAL A 211 23.80 -14.06 14.44
C VAL A 211 23.79 -15.51 14.96
N ASP A 212 24.96 -16.13 15.10
CA ASP A 212 25.09 -17.47 15.66
C ASP A 212 24.65 -17.52 17.14
N GLU A 213 24.96 -16.50 17.93
CA GLU A 213 24.46 -16.33 19.30
C GLU A 213 22.92 -16.22 19.30
N ALA A 214 22.35 -15.42 18.42
CA ALA A 214 20.90 -15.26 18.30
C ALA A 214 20.18 -16.57 17.90
N ILE A 215 20.77 -17.35 17.00
CA ILE A 215 20.30 -18.69 16.58
C ILE A 215 20.27 -19.67 17.75
N ASN A 216 21.27 -19.58 18.65
CA ASN A 216 21.44 -20.51 19.76
C ASN A 216 20.83 -20.01 21.08
N LYS A 217 20.27 -18.80 21.10
CA LYS A 217 19.61 -18.22 22.26
C LYS A 217 18.48 -19.12 22.76
N THR A 218 18.46 -19.35 24.06
CA THR A 218 17.38 -20.02 24.79
C THR A 218 16.48 -18.99 25.46
N TYR A 219 15.22 -19.36 25.68
CA TYR A 219 14.21 -18.52 26.30
C TYR A 219 13.62 -19.24 27.51
N THR A 220 13.58 -18.55 28.64
CA THR A 220 13.07 -19.10 29.90
C THR A 220 11.56 -18.90 30.01
N ARG A 221 10.84 -19.98 30.28
CA ARG A 221 9.40 -19.96 30.63
C ARG A 221 9.20 -19.47 32.07
N ARG A 222 7.95 -19.14 32.41
CA ARG A 222 7.56 -18.77 33.79
C ARG A 222 7.96 -19.83 34.83
N ASN A 223 7.88 -21.11 34.48
CA ASN A 223 8.24 -22.22 35.37
C ASN A 223 9.77 -22.49 35.45
N GLY A 224 10.60 -21.63 34.84
CA GLY A 224 12.05 -21.77 34.83
C GLY A 224 12.61 -22.73 33.77
N ALA A 225 11.77 -23.45 33.03
CA ALA A 225 12.23 -24.32 31.95
C ALA A 225 12.76 -23.51 30.76
N GLU A 226 13.87 -23.95 30.18
CA GLU A 226 14.43 -23.34 28.97
C GLU A 226 13.83 -23.92 27.70
N MET A 227 13.61 -23.07 26.71
CA MET A 227 13.22 -23.43 25.35
C MET A 227 14.23 -22.91 24.35
N SER A 228 14.69 -23.77 23.45
CA SER A 228 15.48 -23.36 22.30
C SER A 228 14.60 -23.14 21.07
N VAL A 229 15.07 -22.31 20.14
CA VAL A 229 14.45 -22.18 18.82
C VAL A 229 14.68 -23.48 18.04
N SER A 230 13.58 -24.17 17.72
CA SER A 230 13.63 -25.53 17.16
C SER A 230 13.85 -25.52 15.64
N ARG A 231 13.25 -24.55 14.93
CA ARG A 231 13.45 -24.37 13.48
C ARG A 231 13.55 -22.89 13.11
N ILE A 232 14.44 -22.60 12.18
CA ILE A 232 14.75 -21.26 11.72
C ILE A 232 14.71 -21.29 10.19
N CYS A 233 13.86 -20.46 9.61
CA CYS A 233 13.88 -20.21 8.17
C CYS A 233 14.75 -18.99 7.92
N TRP A 234 15.78 -19.11 7.08
CA TRP A 234 16.67 -18.02 6.74
C TRP A 234 16.51 -17.69 5.26
N ASP A 235 16.06 -16.49 4.94
CA ASP A 235 15.94 -16.05 3.55
C ASP A 235 17.31 -15.96 2.89
N THR A 236 17.42 -16.58 1.73
CA THR A 236 18.61 -16.55 0.88
C THR A 236 18.66 -15.31 -0.02
N GLY A 237 17.58 -14.51 -0.06
CA GLY A 237 17.56 -13.19 -0.68
C GLY A 237 18.33 -12.12 0.10
N GLY A 238 18.64 -11.02 -0.57
CA GLY A 238 19.21 -9.80 0.06
C GLY A 238 20.74 -9.78 0.20
N ILE A 239 21.41 -10.93 0.31
CA ILE A 239 22.87 -11.07 0.42
C ILE A 239 23.38 -12.26 -0.40
N ASP A 240 24.69 -12.57 -0.35
CA ASP A 240 25.23 -13.80 -0.94
C ASP A 240 24.62 -15.05 -0.24
N PRO A 241 23.87 -15.90 -0.96
CA PRO A 241 23.25 -17.10 -0.40
C PRO A 241 24.23 -18.09 0.22
N THR A 242 25.51 -18.04 -0.19
CA THR A 242 26.56 -18.92 0.32
C THR A 242 26.73 -18.78 1.83
N ILE A 243 26.63 -17.56 2.35
CA ILE A 243 26.71 -17.27 3.79
C ILE A 243 25.60 -18.02 4.55
N VAL A 244 24.38 -17.98 4.02
CA VAL A 244 23.21 -18.67 4.60
C VAL A 244 23.39 -20.19 4.53
N TYR A 245 23.88 -20.71 3.41
CA TYR A 245 24.14 -22.14 3.26
C TYR A 245 25.22 -22.67 4.21
N GLU A 246 26.29 -21.90 4.42
CA GLU A 246 27.35 -22.25 5.38
C GLU A 246 26.82 -22.27 6.82
N ARG A 247 26.02 -21.27 7.20
CA ARG A 247 25.39 -21.24 8.54
C ARG A 247 24.35 -22.35 8.72
N SER A 248 23.60 -22.70 7.66
CA SER A 248 22.72 -23.87 7.67
C SER A 248 23.49 -25.17 7.95
N LYS A 249 24.62 -25.39 7.28
CA LYS A 249 25.49 -26.54 7.55
C LYS A 249 26.06 -26.52 8.97
N LYS A 250 26.48 -25.34 9.46
CA LYS A 250 27.06 -25.16 10.80
C LYS A 250 26.08 -25.49 11.93
N HIS A 251 24.84 -25.02 11.84
CA HIS A 251 23.84 -25.16 12.92
C HIS A 251 22.89 -26.35 12.74
N GLY A 252 22.95 -27.02 11.58
CA GLY A 252 22.18 -28.21 11.24
C GLY A 252 21.13 -27.94 10.17
N LEU A 253 21.17 -28.75 9.11
CA LEU A 253 20.34 -28.61 7.90
C LEU A 253 18.82 -28.63 8.16
N PHE A 254 18.40 -29.31 9.24
CA PHE A 254 16.99 -29.39 9.63
C PHE A 254 16.58 -28.35 10.70
N ARG A 255 17.56 -27.61 11.22
CA ARG A 255 17.36 -26.56 12.22
C ARG A 255 17.38 -25.18 11.59
N VAL A 256 18.40 -24.88 10.77
CA VAL A 256 18.50 -23.64 9.99
C VAL A 256 18.28 -23.98 8.52
N ILE A 257 17.13 -23.58 8.00
CA ILE A 257 16.60 -23.98 6.70
C ILE A 257 16.69 -22.76 5.76
N PRO A 258 17.55 -22.80 4.73
CA PRO A 258 17.58 -21.78 3.71
C PRO A 258 16.27 -21.79 2.93
N ILE A 259 15.62 -20.64 2.79
CA ILE A 259 14.37 -20.48 2.04
C ILE A 259 14.52 -19.41 0.97
N LYS A 260 13.64 -19.42 -0.02
CA LYS A 260 13.52 -18.37 -1.04
C LYS A 260 12.04 -18.14 -1.33
N GLY A 261 11.61 -16.89 -1.29
CA GLY A 261 10.24 -16.51 -1.66
C GLY A 261 9.91 -16.88 -3.11
N ALA A 262 8.63 -17.15 -3.38
CA ALA A 262 8.16 -17.35 -4.75
C ALA A 262 8.25 -16.03 -5.54
N SER A 263 8.83 -16.09 -6.74
CA SER A 263 8.75 -14.98 -7.70
C SER A 263 7.39 -15.05 -8.38
N VAL A 264 6.41 -14.34 -7.84
CA VAL A 264 5.09 -14.10 -8.46
C VAL A 264 5.06 -12.71 -9.09
#